data_AF-A0A1B3WPE8-F1
#
_entry.id   AF-A0A1B3WPE8-F1
#
_cell.length_a   1.000
_cell.length_b   1.000
_cell.length_c   1.000
_cell.angle_alpha   90.00
_cell.angle_beta   90.00
_cell.angle_gamma   90.00
#
_symmetry.space_group_name_H-M   'P 1'
#
loop_
_entity.id
_entity.type
_entity.pdbx_description
1 polymer ?
#
loop_
_entity_poly.entity_id
_entity_poly.type
_entity_poly.pdbx_seq_one_letter_code
_entity_poly.pdbx_strand_id
1 'polypeptide(L)'
;MNRPIRFFSFLLSLTIAALLLIAAVRYAAAQPTAPTVRYATAFTIQNFDTYRLLTVTRPWRGADRTFEYLFVKRGTPDPEGYPEAQRIETPVSSVASLAATHLAFLGRLGTLDRLTAIANPQYVSSETVQSGIAAGTIAAVGNGPDVDLEELLSVNPDVVTTFAMGKSTKDDYQQLLSLGMKTLIFSDYMEETPLGRAEWIKVMALLFDQEAEAERIFDDIERRYLALTEISAKLEVKPSVIMGFHQNGKWNVPGGNSVQAAYIRDAGGAYLWADDGTSGRFPISFETALEKGAEADFWLDQSLSWRSAEDILNADPRYAGIKAFADNRVYNNNRLVADNGANLYSETGIVNPDIVLADLIRILHPEALPDHDIVYYRRLDTHELP
;
A
#
# COMPACT_ATOMS: atom_id res chain seq x y z
N MET A 1 7.44 -72.67 -21.38
CA MET A 1 6.26 -71.78 -21.21
C MET A 1 6.41 -70.97 -19.93
N ASN A 2 6.78 -69.71 -20.13
CA ASN A 2 6.75 -68.50 -19.29
C ASN A 2 6.22 -68.57 -17.86
N ARG A 3 7.11 -68.36 -16.88
CA ARG A 3 6.81 -67.58 -15.66
C ARG A 3 8.04 -66.79 -15.16
N PRO A 4 8.24 -65.53 -15.61
CA PRO A 4 9.01 -64.56 -14.84
C PRO A 4 8.28 -63.21 -14.62
N ILE A 5 6.94 -63.18 -14.65
CA ILE A 5 6.18 -61.90 -14.60
C ILE A 5 5.79 -61.49 -13.17
N ARG A 6 5.66 -62.43 -12.23
CA ARG A 6 5.15 -62.13 -10.88
C ARG A 6 6.16 -61.50 -9.92
N PHE A 7 7.45 -61.71 -10.12
CA PHE A 7 8.49 -61.11 -9.27
C PHE A 7 8.74 -59.63 -9.62
N PHE A 8 8.55 -59.26 -10.89
CA PHE A 8 8.76 -57.90 -11.37
C PHE A 8 7.66 -56.92 -10.91
N SER A 9 6.39 -57.38 -10.83
CA SER A 9 5.29 -56.55 -10.31
C SER A 9 5.41 -56.24 -8.82
N PHE A 10 6.03 -57.11 -8.03
CA PHE A 10 6.16 -56.90 -6.57
C PHE A 10 7.30 -55.93 -6.23
N LEU A 11 8.38 -55.93 -7.01
CA LEU A 11 9.47 -54.96 -6.90
C LEU A 11 9.06 -53.56 -7.38
N LEU A 12 8.20 -53.47 -8.41
CA LEU A 12 7.65 -52.21 -8.91
C LEU A 12 6.65 -51.57 -7.93
N SER A 13 5.82 -52.36 -7.26
CA SER A 13 4.88 -51.84 -6.25
C SER A 13 5.58 -51.37 -4.97
N LEU A 14 6.66 -52.04 -4.55
CA LEU A 14 7.50 -51.62 -3.43
C LEU A 14 8.27 -50.32 -3.73
N THR A 15 8.71 -50.10 -4.97
CA THR A 15 9.37 -48.84 -5.37
C THR A 15 8.38 -47.69 -5.50
N ILE A 16 7.17 -47.92 -6.02
CA ILE A 16 6.11 -46.90 -6.06
C ILE A 16 5.64 -46.54 -4.64
N ALA A 17 5.47 -47.52 -3.75
CA ALA A 17 5.11 -47.27 -2.36
C ALA A 17 6.23 -46.54 -1.60
N ALA A 18 7.50 -46.85 -1.86
CA ALA A 18 8.63 -46.12 -1.30
C ALA A 18 8.75 -44.69 -1.87
N LEU A 19 8.47 -44.48 -3.16
CA LEU A 19 8.41 -43.15 -3.78
C LEU A 19 7.24 -42.31 -3.23
N LEU A 20 6.08 -42.92 -2.99
CA LEU A 20 4.92 -42.27 -2.36
C LEU A 20 5.17 -41.99 -0.88
N LEU A 21 5.86 -42.87 -0.15
CA LEU A 21 6.26 -42.62 1.23
C LEU A 21 7.34 -41.52 1.30
N ILE A 22 8.31 -41.50 0.39
CA ILE A 22 9.32 -40.45 0.31
C ILE A 22 8.66 -39.12 -0.08
N ALA A 23 7.70 -39.11 -1.02
CA ALA A 23 6.93 -37.92 -1.36
C ALA A 23 6.07 -37.43 -0.18
N ALA A 24 5.43 -38.33 0.57
CA ALA A 24 4.63 -37.98 1.75
C ALA A 24 5.49 -37.55 2.96
N VAL A 25 6.67 -38.13 3.15
CA VAL A 25 7.65 -37.72 4.17
C VAL A 25 8.36 -36.43 3.77
N ARG A 26 8.55 -36.15 2.47
CA ARG A 26 9.04 -34.86 1.95
C ARG A 26 7.99 -33.75 2.06
N TYR A 27 6.70 -34.07 1.88
CA TYR A 27 5.59 -33.14 2.17
C TYR A 27 5.39 -32.87 3.67
N ALA A 28 5.99 -33.70 4.54
CA ALA A 28 6.00 -33.51 5.98
C ALA A 28 7.17 -32.63 6.48
N ALA A 29 8.04 -32.14 5.59
CA ALA A 29 9.05 -31.15 5.95
C ALA A 29 8.37 -29.78 6.13
N ALA A 30 8.16 -29.43 7.41
CA ALA A 30 7.53 -28.20 7.91
C ALA A 30 6.09 -27.97 7.41
N GLN A 31 5.10 -28.38 8.22
CA GLN A 31 3.77 -27.80 8.11
C GLN A 31 3.91 -26.28 8.26
N PRO A 32 3.49 -25.47 7.28
CA PRO A 32 3.64 -24.04 7.38
C PRO A 32 2.87 -23.54 8.60
N THR A 33 3.53 -22.77 9.45
CA THR A 33 2.79 -21.98 10.44
C THR A 33 2.27 -20.75 9.72
N ALA A 34 0.97 -20.48 9.84
CA ALA A 34 0.40 -19.30 9.21
C ALA A 34 0.96 -18.05 9.91
N PRO A 35 1.69 -17.16 9.22
CA PRO A 35 1.81 -15.78 9.69
C PRO A 35 0.39 -15.22 9.77
N THR A 36 0.13 -14.45 10.82
CA THR A 36 -1.21 -13.93 11.07
C THR A 36 -1.40 -12.69 10.20
N VAL A 37 -1.57 -12.87 8.89
CA VAL A 37 -2.12 -11.84 8.00
C VAL A 37 -3.60 -11.72 8.32
N ARG A 38 -4.02 -10.57 8.85
CA ARG A 38 -5.34 -10.38 9.46
C ARG A 38 -6.28 -9.52 8.61
N TYR A 39 -5.74 -8.57 7.88
CA TYR A 39 -6.49 -7.55 7.15
C TYR A 39 -6.14 -7.49 5.67
N ALA A 40 -4.87 -7.70 5.32
CA ALA A 40 -4.45 -7.70 3.94
C ALA A 40 -5.04 -8.89 3.18
N THR A 41 -5.46 -8.63 1.96
CA THR A 41 -6.15 -9.60 1.09
C THR A 41 -5.49 -9.71 -0.29
N ALA A 42 -4.48 -8.87 -0.57
CA ALA A 42 -3.72 -8.91 -1.81
C ALA A 42 -2.42 -9.76 -1.74
N PHE A 43 -2.11 -10.34 -0.57
CA PHE A 43 -1.04 -11.32 -0.42
C PHE A 43 -1.33 -12.39 0.64
N THR A 44 -0.58 -13.48 0.59
CA THR A 44 -0.44 -14.47 1.67
C THR A 44 1.04 -14.68 1.98
N ILE A 45 1.36 -15.04 3.22
CA ILE A 45 2.70 -15.49 3.60
C ILE A 45 2.55 -16.89 4.21
N GLN A 46 3.50 -17.79 3.95
CA GLN A 46 3.60 -19.10 4.58
C GLN A 46 5.01 -19.25 5.16
N ASN A 47 5.09 -19.64 6.44
CA ASN A 47 6.37 -19.74 7.15
C ASN A 47 6.85 -21.19 7.22
N PHE A 48 8.08 -21.42 6.78
CA PHE A 48 8.79 -22.69 6.93
C PHE A 48 10.09 -22.47 7.70
N ASP A 49 10.74 -23.56 8.12
CA ASP A 49 11.94 -23.51 8.97
C ASP A 49 13.08 -22.66 8.37
N THR A 50 13.32 -22.80 7.06
CA THR A 50 14.47 -22.16 6.38
C THR A 50 14.08 -21.08 5.37
N TYR A 51 12.79 -20.94 5.06
CA TYR A 51 12.32 -19.99 4.07
C TYR A 51 10.87 -19.55 4.32
N ARG A 52 10.47 -18.44 3.70
CA ARG A 52 9.09 -17.93 3.70
C ARG A 52 8.63 -17.87 2.25
N LEU A 53 7.40 -18.28 2.01
CA LEU A 53 6.75 -18.11 0.72
C LEU A 53 5.77 -16.95 0.82
N LEU A 54 6.00 -15.90 0.04
CA LEU A 54 5.03 -14.83 -0.19
C LEU A 54 4.34 -15.09 -1.52
N THR A 55 3.01 -15.07 -1.52
CA THR A 55 2.21 -15.07 -2.74
C THR A 55 1.45 -13.76 -2.82
N VAL A 56 1.79 -12.89 -3.78
CA VAL A 56 1.00 -11.71 -4.13
C VAL A 56 -0.16 -12.17 -5.02
N THR A 57 -1.35 -12.24 -4.43
CA THR A 57 -2.55 -12.83 -5.04
C THR A 57 -3.31 -11.84 -5.92
N ARG A 58 -3.19 -10.54 -5.65
CA ARG A 58 -3.83 -9.46 -6.42
C ARG A 58 -2.79 -8.38 -6.74
N PRO A 59 -1.89 -8.61 -7.71
CA PRO A 59 -0.84 -7.66 -8.04
C PRO A 59 -1.39 -6.39 -8.70
N TRP A 60 -2.57 -6.46 -9.34
CA TRP A 60 -3.34 -5.32 -9.83
C TRP A 60 -4.82 -5.68 -10.01
N ARG A 61 -5.65 -4.68 -10.35
CA ARG A 61 -7.09 -4.87 -10.58
C ARG A 61 -7.34 -5.74 -11.80
N GLY A 62 -8.04 -6.86 -11.59
CA GLY A 62 -8.37 -7.80 -12.67
C GLY A 62 -7.18 -8.65 -13.12
N ALA A 63 -6.13 -8.78 -12.29
CA ALA A 63 -5.04 -9.70 -12.56
C ALA A 63 -5.54 -11.13 -12.72
N ASP A 64 -5.01 -11.83 -13.72
CA ASP A 64 -5.24 -13.24 -14.03
C ASP A 64 -4.08 -14.14 -13.56
N ARG A 65 -3.15 -13.57 -12.79
CA ARG A 65 -1.94 -14.23 -12.32
C ARG A 65 -1.52 -13.73 -10.95
N THR A 66 -0.75 -14.57 -10.26
CA THR A 66 -0.10 -14.27 -8.99
C THR A 66 1.41 -14.12 -9.17
N PHE A 67 2.10 -13.65 -8.13
CA PHE A 67 3.55 -13.68 -8.06
C PHE A 67 4.00 -14.34 -6.78
N GLU A 68 4.97 -15.26 -6.90
CA GLU A 68 5.51 -16.01 -5.77
C GLU A 68 6.96 -15.61 -5.51
N TYR A 69 7.31 -15.49 -4.23
CA TYR A 69 8.63 -15.11 -3.77
C TYR A 69 9.08 -16.04 -2.65
N LEU A 70 10.26 -16.62 -2.81
CA LEU A 70 10.91 -17.41 -1.79
C LEU A 70 11.97 -16.56 -1.10
N PHE A 71 11.70 -16.20 0.14
CA PHE A 71 12.67 -15.55 1.02
C PHE A 71 13.44 -16.64 1.75
N VAL A 72 14.66 -16.91 1.29
CA VAL A 72 15.50 -18.02 1.72
C VAL A 72 16.63 -17.50 2.60
N LYS A 73 16.81 -18.11 3.78
CA LYS A 73 17.92 -17.74 4.67
C LYS A 73 19.26 -18.01 3.99
N ARG A 74 20.19 -17.06 4.06
CA ARG A 74 21.53 -17.24 3.46
C ARG A 74 22.20 -18.53 3.95
N GLY A 75 22.69 -19.33 2.99
CA GLY A 75 23.39 -20.59 3.26
C GLY A 75 22.48 -21.81 3.49
N THR A 76 21.17 -21.70 3.31
CA THR A 76 20.26 -22.86 3.32
C THR A 76 19.96 -23.37 1.91
N PRO A 77 19.68 -24.68 1.73
CA PRO A 77 19.28 -25.23 0.44
C PRO A 77 17.99 -24.60 -0.08
N ASP A 78 17.84 -24.58 -1.40
CA ASP A 78 16.63 -24.10 -2.05
C ASP A 78 15.48 -25.08 -1.85
N PRO A 79 14.26 -24.60 -1.54
CA PRO A 79 13.10 -25.46 -1.46
C PRO A 79 12.73 -26.00 -2.85
N GLU A 80 12.43 -27.30 -2.92
CA GLU A 80 11.88 -27.94 -4.13
C GLU A 80 10.41 -27.53 -4.31
N GLY A 81 9.93 -27.47 -5.57
CA GLY A 81 8.49 -27.33 -5.87
C GLY A 81 7.99 -25.94 -6.30
N TYR A 82 8.87 -24.94 -6.39
CA TYR A 82 8.51 -23.57 -6.76
C TYR A 82 9.33 -23.04 -7.97
N PRO A 83 9.18 -23.64 -9.16
CA PRO A 83 10.03 -23.31 -10.32
C PRO A 83 9.80 -21.90 -10.88
N GLU A 84 8.66 -21.28 -10.59
CA GLU A 84 8.30 -19.92 -11.07
C GLU A 84 8.50 -18.84 -9.99
N ALA A 85 8.77 -19.24 -8.74
CA ALA A 85 8.94 -18.28 -7.65
C ALA A 85 10.31 -17.59 -7.73
N GLN A 86 10.31 -16.28 -7.52
CA GLN A 86 11.56 -15.54 -7.46
C GLN A 86 12.24 -15.78 -6.12
N ARG A 87 13.50 -16.23 -6.18
CA ARG A 87 14.32 -16.46 -4.99
C ARG A 87 15.00 -15.17 -4.53
N ILE A 88 14.79 -14.82 -3.27
CA ILE A 88 15.40 -13.68 -2.57
C ILE A 88 16.16 -14.24 -1.35
N GLU A 89 17.43 -13.91 -1.23
CA GLU A 89 18.22 -14.32 -0.05
C GLU A 89 18.10 -13.27 1.04
N THR A 90 17.85 -13.71 2.27
CA THR A 90 17.65 -12.82 3.41
C THR A 90 18.73 -13.01 4.49
N PRO A 91 19.05 -11.94 5.25
CA PRO A 91 18.63 -10.56 5.02
C PRO A 91 19.32 -9.97 3.78
N VAL A 92 18.61 -9.09 3.07
CA VAL A 92 19.17 -8.30 1.97
C VAL A 92 20.04 -7.18 2.53
N SER A 93 21.04 -6.78 1.76
CA SER A 93 22.01 -5.75 2.13
C SER A 93 21.66 -4.38 1.53
N SER A 94 20.95 -4.37 0.39
CA SER A 94 20.56 -3.17 -0.35
C SER A 94 19.20 -3.31 -1.01
N VAL A 95 18.42 -2.23 -1.00
CA VAL A 95 17.12 -2.14 -1.66
C VAL A 95 17.06 -0.90 -2.53
N ALA A 96 16.56 -1.05 -3.75
CA ALA A 96 16.07 0.08 -4.53
C ALA A 96 14.54 0.13 -4.43
N SER A 97 13.98 1.33 -4.32
CA SER A 97 12.53 1.52 -4.31
C SER A 97 12.07 2.33 -5.50
N LEU A 98 11.08 1.83 -6.24
CA LEU A 98 10.47 2.55 -7.35
C LEU A 98 9.19 3.30 -6.95
N ALA A 99 8.80 3.27 -5.67
CA ALA A 99 7.67 4.02 -5.14
C ALA A 99 7.98 4.65 -3.78
N ALA A 100 7.61 5.92 -3.61
CA ALA A 100 7.80 6.64 -2.34
C ALA A 100 7.03 5.98 -1.17
N THR A 101 5.89 5.36 -1.42
CA THR A 101 5.10 4.67 -0.39
C THR A 101 5.84 3.49 0.24
N HIS A 102 6.76 2.84 -0.48
CA HIS A 102 7.54 1.73 0.09
C HIS A 102 8.58 2.24 1.10
N LEU A 103 9.05 3.48 0.95
CA LEU A 103 10.00 4.10 1.88
C LEU A 103 9.44 4.20 3.29
N ALA A 104 8.12 4.41 3.42
CA ALA A 104 7.48 4.49 4.71
C ALA A 104 7.59 3.19 5.51
N PHE A 105 7.55 2.03 4.83
CA PHE A 105 7.77 0.74 5.49
C PHE A 105 9.23 0.57 5.93
N LEU A 106 10.21 0.95 5.08
CA LEU A 106 11.63 0.95 5.45
C LEU A 106 11.89 1.86 6.66
N GLY A 107 11.31 3.06 6.65
CA GLY A 107 11.40 4.01 7.76
C GLY A 107 10.86 3.44 9.06
N ARG A 108 9.74 2.72 9.01
CA ARG A 108 9.13 2.11 10.20
C ARG A 108 9.88 0.92 10.74
N LEU A 109 10.52 0.15 9.87
CA LEU A 109 11.39 -0.97 10.26
C LEU A 109 12.79 -0.51 10.68
N GLY A 110 13.12 0.77 10.53
CA GLY A 110 14.44 1.31 10.83
C GLY A 110 15.52 0.85 9.84
N THR A 111 15.14 0.53 8.60
CA THR A 111 16.02 -0.03 7.55
C THR A 111 16.27 0.92 6.38
N LEU A 112 16.04 2.22 6.57
CA LEU A 112 16.34 3.24 5.55
C LEU A 112 17.83 3.30 5.18
N ASP A 113 18.73 2.86 6.07
CA ASP A 113 20.17 2.71 5.79
C ASP A 113 20.46 1.68 4.69
N ARG A 114 19.49 0.83 4.34
CA ARG A 114 19.58 -0.18 3.27
C ARG A 114 19.11 0.34 1.91
N LEU A 115 18.53 1.54 1.85
CA LEU A 115 18.07 2.13 0.59
C LEU A 115 19.28 2.62 -0.21
N THR A 116 19.47 2.09 -1.43
CA THR A 116 20.56 2.50 -2.33
C THR A 116 20.08 3.27 -3.54
N ALA A 117 18.80 3.17 -3.89
CA ALA A 117 18.21 3.95 -4.97
C ALA A 117 16.71 4.21 -4.76
N ILE A 118 16.23 5.33 -5.28
CA ILE A 118 14.81 5.73 -5.27
C ILE A 118 14.40 6.35 -6.59
N ALA A 119 13.27 5.90 -7.15
CA ALA A 119 12.65 6.57 -8.29
C ALA A 119 11.79 7.75 -7.83
N ASN A 120 11.68 8.77 -8.69
CA ASN A 120 10.85 9.95 -8.47
C ASN A 120 11.11 10.66 -7.11
N PRO A 121 12.36 11.07 -6.84
CA PRO A 121 12.75 11.71 -5.59
C PRO A 121 11.99 13.01 -5.27
N GLN A 122 11.35 13.64 -6.28
CA GLN A 122 10.47 14.80 -6.09
C GLN A 122 9.24 14.50 -5.23
N TYR A 123 8.85 13.23 -5.06
CA TYR A 123 7.76 12.83 -4.18
C TYR A 123 8.20 12.39 -2.79
N VAL A 124 9.49 12.52 -2.46
CA VAL A 124 10.05 12.09 -1.18
C VAL A 124 10.21 13.28 -0.23
N SER A 125 9.59 13.18 0.92
CA SER A 125 9.61 14.14 2.04
C SER A 125 10.60 13.74 3.15
N SER A 126 11.04 12.49 3.21
CA SER A 126 12.05 12.03 4.19
C SER A 126 13.37 12.80 4.07
N GLU A 127 13.72 13.57 5.11
CA GLU A 127 14.98 14.32 5.19
C GLU A 127 16.22 13.43 5.08
N THR A 128 16.16 12.22 5.67
CA THR A 128 17.23 11.22 5.59
C THR A 128 17.47 10.81 4.13
N VAL A 129 16.40 10.53 3.38
CA VAL A 129 16.52 10.12 1.98
C VAL A 129 16.99 11.29 1.11
N GLN A 130 16.45 12.49 1.31
CA GLN A 130 16.88 13.69 0.59
C GLN A 130 18.38 13.99 0.83
N SER A 131 18.84 13.85 2.08
CA SER A 131 20.25 14.02 2.42
C SER A 131 21.13 12.94 1.78
N GLY A 132 20.66 11.70 1.73
CA GLY A 132 21.38 10.61 1.06
C GLY A 132 21.48 10.80 -0.47
N ILE A 133 20.44 11.35 -1.09
CA ILE A 133 20.48 11.73 -2.52
C ILE A 133 21.50 12.85 -2.73
N ALA A 134 21.44 13.91 -1.92
CA ALA A 134 22.36 15.04 -2.02
C ALA A 134 23.83 14.63 -1.79
N ALA A 135 24.07 13.64 -0.93
CA ALA A 135 25.38 13.07 -0.66
C ALA A 135 25.85 12.04 -1.70
N GLY A 136 24.99 11.64 -2.64
CA GLY A 136 25.28 10.59 -3.63
C GLY A 136 25.33 9.17 -3.06
N THR A 137 24.85 8.95 -1.83
CA THR A 137 24.76 7.60 -1.23
C THR A 137 23.47 6.89 -1.61
N ILE A 138 22.48 7.62 -2.12
CA ILE A 138 21.23 7.09 -2.68
C ILE A 138 21.11 7.61 -4.11
N ALA A 139 21.06 6.71 -5.08
CA ALA A 139 20.88 7.09 -6.48
C ALA A 139 19.43 7.48 -6.78
N ALA A 140 19.24 8.51 -7.59
CA ALA A 140 17.92 8.85 -8.14
C ALA A 140 17.71 8.10 -9.47
N VAL A 141 16.86 7.07 -9.48
CA VAL A 141 16.69 6.13 -10.61
C VAL A 141 15.39 6.35 -11.39
N GLY A 142 15.03 7.61 -11.60
CA GLY A 142 13.86 7.98 -12.40
C GLY A 142 13.38 9.39 -12.11
N ASN A 143 12.92 10.07 -13.16
CA ASN A 143 12.35 11.42 -13.08
C ASN A 143 11.15 11.53 -14.02
N GLY A 144 10.01 10.97 -13.61
CA GLY A 144 8.79 10.89 -14.40
C GLY A 144 8.25 9.46 -14.50
N PRO A 145 7.60 9.10 -15.63
CA PRO A 145 6.98 7.78 -15.78
C PRO A 145 7.99 6.65 -15.98
N ASP A 146 9.23 6.96 -16.35
CA ASP A 146 10.23 5.97 -16.74
C ASP A 146 11.34 5.84 -15.68
N VAL A 147 11.76 4.60 -15.45
CA VAL A 147 12.87 4.24 -14.55
C VAL A 147 14.20 4.28 -15.31
N ASP A 148 15.24 4.82 -14.67
CA ASP A 148 16.60 4.77 -15.20
C ASP A 148 17.23 3.40 -14.91
N LEU A 149 17.09 2.50 -15.87
CA LEU A 149 17.55 1.11 -15.73
C LEU A 149 19.08 0.97 -15.80
N GLU A 150 19.77 1.88 -16.51
CA GLU A 150 21.23 1.86 -16.57
C GLU A 150 21.82 2.22 -15.20
N GLU A 151 21.29 3.27 -14.58
CA GLU A 151 21.69 3.66 -13.22
C GLU A 151 21.32 2.56 -12.21
N LEU A 152 20.12 1.98 -12.31
CA LEU A 152 19.70 0.90 -11.42
C LEU A 152 20.59 -0.36 -11.53
N LEU A 153 21.02 -0.71 -12.75
CA LEU A 153 22.01 -1.78 -12.99
C LEU A 153 23.37 -1.44 -12.39
N SER A 154 23.79 -0.18 -12.48
CA SER A 154 25.05 0.32 -11.93
C SER A 154 25.07 0.24 -10.39
N VAL A 155 23.96 0.62 -9.75
CA VAL A 155 23.77 0.54 -8.29
C VAL A 155 23.71 -0.92 -7.81
N ASN A 156 23.19 -1.83 -8.64
CA ASN A 156 23.10 -3.26 -8.39
C ASN A 156 22.49 -3.61 -7.00
N PRO A 157 21.24 -3.21 -6.71
CA PRO A 157 20.58 -3.53 -5.45
C PRO A 157 20.29 -5.05 -5.33
N ASP A 158 20.28 -5.58 -4.10
CA ASP A 158 19.89 -6.98 -3.87
C ASP A 158 18.43 -7.22 -4.27
N VAL A 159 17.55 -6.25 -4.03
CA VAL A 159 16.12 -6.28 -4.42
C VAL A 159 15.64 -4.90 -4.87
N VAL A 160 14.79 -4.88 -5.90
CA VAL A 160 14.02 -3.71 -6.34
C VAL A 160 12.57 -3.88 -5.90
N THR A 161 12.02 -2.94 -5.13
CA THR A 161 10.59 -2.91 -4.82
C THR A 161 9.85 -2.04 -5.84
N THR A 162 8.73 -2.53 -6.36
CA THR A 162 7.94 -1.83 -7.39
C THR A 162 6.45 -2.12 -7.22
N PHE A 163 5.61 -1.48 -8.04
CA PHE A 163 4.19 -1.79 -8.18
C PHE A 163 3.89 -2.14 -9.64
N ALA A 164 2.70 -2.66 -9.91
CA ALA A 164 2.26 -2.97 -11.26
C ALA A 164 0.80 -2.54 -11.43
N MET A 165 0.39 -2.16 -12.64
CA MET A 165 -0.97 -1.75 -12.98
C MET A 165 -1.64 -2.66 -14.00
N GLY A 166 -0.96 -3.71 -14.46
CA GLY A 166 -1.43 -4.61 -15.51
C GLY A 166 -1.35 -4.00 -16.90
N LYS A 167 -0.47 -3.01 -17.09
CA LYS A 167 -0.28 -2.30 -18.36
C LYS A 167 1.20 -2.37 -18.72
N SER A 168 1.54 -3.23 -19.68
CA SER A 168 2.94 -3.48 -20.08
C SER A 168 3.72 -2.25 -20.53
N THR A 169 3.05 -1.16 -20.91
CA THR A 169 3.69 0.12 -21.27
C THR A 169 3.91 1.06 -20.08
N LYS A 170 3.48 0.69 -18.88
CA LYS A 170 3.61 1.48 -17.65
C LYS A 170 4.22 0.71 -16.48
N ASP A 171 4.35 -0.60 -16.63
CA ASP A 171 4.83 -1.49 -15.59
C ASP A 171 6.31 -1.80 -15.88
N ASP A 172 7.20 -1.43 -14.96
CA ASP A 172 8.64 -1.65 -15.14
C ASP A 172 9.06 -3.10 -14.81
N TYR A 173 8.23 -3.83 -14.07
CA TYR A 173 8.62 -5.12 -13.49
C TYR A 173 9.02 -6.16 -14.55
N GLN A 174 8.40 -6.17 -15.73
CA GLN A 174 8.78 -7.12 -16.79
C GLN A 174 10.22 -6.90 -17.24
N GLN A 175 10.64 -5.63 -17.35
CA GLN A 175 11.98 -5.29 -17.78
C GLN A 175 13.01 -5.52 -16.68
N LEU A 176 12.66 -5.23 -15.42
CA LEU A 176 13.51 -5.56 -14.27
C LEU A 176 13.78 -7.08 -14.19
N LEU A 177 12.72 -7.90 -14.33
CA LEU A 177 12.83 -9.35 -14.35
C LEU A 177 13.65 -9.87 -15.54
N SER A 178 13.50 -9.28 -16.74
CA SER A 178 14.26 -9.71 -17.93
C SER A 178 15.75 -9.39 -17.84
N LEU A 179 16.12 -8.38 -17.05
CA LEU A 179 17.49 -8.03 -16.69
C LEU A 179 18.05 -8.89 -15.53
N GLY A 180 17.25 -9.82 -14.99
CA GLY A 180 17.66 -10.68 -13.88
C GLY A 180 17.65 -10.00 -12.51
N MET A 181 17.07 -8.81 -12.39
CA MET A 181 16.91 -8.14 -11.10
C MET A 181 15.82 -8.80 -10.27
N LYS A 182 16.12 -9.04 -8.98
CA LYS A 182 15.12 -9.52 -8.03
C LYS A 182 14.11 -8.40 -7.78
N THR A 183 12.90 -8.55 -8.28
CA THR A 183 11.86 -7.51 -8.26
C THR A 183 10.70 -7.93 -7.37
N LEU A 184 10.42 -7.20 -6.30
CA LEU A 184 9.32 -7.47 -5.38
C LEU A 184 8.15 -6.51 -5.65
N ILE A 185 7.01 -7.06 -6.06
CA ILE A 185 5.80 -6.27 -6.35
C ILE A 185 5.00 -6.04 -5.07
N PHE A 186 4.77 -4.76 -4.76
CA PHE A 186 3.81 -4.30 -3.78
C PHE A 186 2.49 -3.97 -4.46
N SER A 187 1.41 -4.46 -3.86
CA SER A 187 0.04 -4.14 -4.26
C SER A 187 -0.77 -3.64 -3.07
N ASP A 188 -0.13 -2.89 -2.16
CA ASP A 188 -0.79 -2.26 -1.02
C ASP A 188 -1.97 -1.35 -1.45
N TYR A 189 -1.87 -0.75 -2.63
CA TYR A 189 -2.94 0.09 -3.19
C TYR A 189 -4.20 -0.70 -3.59
N MET A 190 -4.13 -2.05 -3.64
CA MET A 190 -5.26 -2.94 -3.92
C MET A 190 -6.05 -3.32 -2.67
N GLU A 191 -5.56 -2.98 -1.46
CA GLU A 191 -6.28 -3.22 -0.22
C GLU A 191 -7.43 -2.23 -0.05
N GLU A 192 -8.52 -2.70 0.54
CA GLU A 192 -9.76 -1.92 0.70
C GLU A 192 -9.89 -1.32 2.11
N THR A 193 -8.98 -1.67 3.02
CA THR A 193 -8.97 -1.18 4.40
C THR A 193 -7.64 -0.50 4.75
N PRO A 194 -7.65 0.54 5.60
CA PRO A 194 -6.42 1.17 6.12
C PRO A 194 -5.46 0.18 6.79
N LEU A 195 -5.98 -0.74 7.60
CA LEU A 195 -5.16 -1.78 8.25
C LEU A 195 -4.61 -2.79 7.25
N GLY A 196 -5.37 -3.17 6.22
CA GLY A 196 -4.87 -4.03 5.15
C GLY A 196 -3.66 -3.40 4.44
N ARG A 197 -3.71 -2.10 4.15
CA ARG A 197 -2.56 -1.38 3.58
C ARG A 197 -1.35 -1.35 4.52
N ALA A 198 -1.56 -1.04 5.80
CA ALA A 198 -0.48 -0.97 6.77
C ALA A 198 0.18 -2.35 7.02
N GLU A 199 -0.57 -3.45 6.86
CA GLU A 199 -0.08 -4.80 7.07
C GLU A 199 0.98 -5.24 6.03
N TRP A 200 1.12 -4.51 4.91
CA TRP A 200 2.22 -4.70 3.97
C TRP A 200 3.61 -4.43 4.57
N ILE A 201 3.69 -3.84 5.78
CA ILE A 201 4.94 -3.81 6.57
C ILE A 201 5.51 -5.21 6.79
N LYS A 202 4.64 -6.23 6.92
CA LYS A 202 5.05 -7.64 7.09
C LYS A 202 5.75 -8.17 5.84
N VAL A 203 5.33 -7.75 4.65
CA VAL A 203 5.99 -8.08 3.38
C VAL A 203 7.37 -7.43 3.29
N MET A 204 7.47 -6.13 3.63
CA MET A 204 8.76 -5.43 3.65
C MET A 204 9.76 -6.08 4.63
N ALA A 205 9.27 -6.53 5.78
CA ALA A 205 10.10 -7.14 6.82
C ALA A 205 10.71 -8.49 6.42
N LEU A 206 10.11 -9.21 5.45
CA LEU A 206 10.68 -10.44 4.90
C LEU A 206 12.07 -10.19 4.27
N LEU A 207 12.33 -9.00 3.74
CA LEU A 207 13.64 -8.67 3.16
C LEU A 207 14.76 -8.65 4.20
N PHE A 208 14.44 -8.40 5.48
CA PHE A 208 15.42 -8.06 6.51
C PHE A 208 15.46 -9.05 7.69
N ASP A 209 14.74 -10.17 7.63
CA ASP A 209 14.52 -11.09 8.75
C ASP A 209 13.96 -10.36 10.01
N GLN A 210 13.04 -9.41 9.78
CA GLN A 210 12.45 -8.54 10.81
C GLN A 210 10.96 -8.83 11.07
N GLU A 211 10.47 -10.05 10.78
CA GLU A 211 9.04 -10.38 10.86
C GLU A 211 8.46 -10.12 12.26
N ALA A 212 9.21 -10.44 13.32
CA ALA A 212 8.78 -10.20 14.70
C ALA A 212 8.63 -8.70 15.04
N GLU A 213 9.52 -7.85 14.51
CA GLU A 213 9.42 -6.40 14.72
C GLU A 213 8.26 -5.81 13.93
N ALA A 214 8.03 -6.29 12.70
CA ALA A 214 6.89 -5.89 11.89
C ALA A 214 5.56 -6.24 12.56
N GLU A 215 5.45 -7.44 13.16
CA GLU A 215 4.25 -7.83 13.92
C GLU A 215 4.04 -6.88 15.10
N ARG A 216 5.09 -6.58 15.87
CA ARG A 216 5.01 -5.65 17.00
C ARG A 216 4.56 -4.24 16.57
N ILE A 217 5.13 -3.71 15.49
CA ILE A 217 4.73 -2.41 14.93
C ILE A 217 3.28 -2.43 14.46
N PHE A 218 2.87 -3.50 13.78
CA PHE A 218 1.52 -3.63 13.24
C PHE A 218 0.47 -3.78 14.36
N ASP A 219 0.73 -4.61 15.38
CA ASP A 219 -0.14 -4.76 16.57
C ASP A 219 -0.35 -3.42 17.30
N ASP A 220 0.69 -2.61 17.37
CA ASP A 220 0.63 -1.27 17.96
C ASP A 220 -0.26 -0.32 17.13
N ILE A 221 -0.14 -0.34 15.81
CA ILE A 221 -0.97 0.44 14.88
C ILE A 221 -2.43 -0.01 14.98
N GLU A 222 -2.67 -1.31 14.86
CA GLU A 222 -4.00 -1.92 14.91
C GLU A 222 -4.71 -1.58 16.21
N ARG A 223 -4.05 -1.76 17.36
CA ARG A 223 -4.64 -1.43 18.66
C ARG A 223 -5.11 0.02 18.74
N ARG A 224 -4.30 0.97 18.26
CA ARG A 224 -4.68 2.39 18.25
C ARG A 224 -5.80 2.68 17.27
N TYR A 225 -5.73 2.11 16.07
CA TYR A 225 -6.78 2.25 15.04
C TYR A 225 -8.12 1.72 15.55
N LEU A 226 -8.15 0.50 16.11
CA LEU A 226 -9.37 -0.09 16.63
C LEU A 226 -9.95 0.69 17.81
N ALA A 227 -9.11 1.19 18.72
CA ALA A 227 -9.57 2.06 19.81
C ALA A 227 -10.26 3.34 19.29
N LEU A 228 -9.74 3.95 18.22
CA LEU A 228 -10.36 5.10 17.57
C LEU A 228 -11.70 4.72 16.91
N THR A 229 -11.78 3.56 16.25
CA THR A 229 -13.04 3.08 15.66
C THR A 229 -14.12 2.82 16.72
N GLU A 230 -13.74 2.36 17.91
CA GLU A 230 -14.69 2.16 19.02
C GLU A 230 -15.22 3.47 19.59
N ILE A 231 -14.42 4.54 19.55
CA ILE A 231 -14.85 5.89 19.93
C ILE A 231 -15.84 6.40 18.90
N SER A 232 -15.48 6.38 17.61
CA SER A 232 -16.33 6.92 16.54
C SER A 232 -17.63 6.14 16.34
N ALA A 233 -17.64 4.83 16.61
CA ALA A 233 -18.84 3.99 16.52
C ALA A 233 -19.95 4.40 17.50
N LYS A 234 -19.62 5.13 18.58
CA LYS A 234 -20.58 5.63 19.59
C LYS A 234 -21.17 7.00 19.23
N LEU A 235 -20.68 7.64 18.17
CA LEU A 235 -21.14 8.96 17.77
C LEU A 235 -22.50 8.84 17.05
N GLU A 236 -23.48 9.61 17.53
CA GLU A 236 -24.84 9.58 17.01
C GLU A 236 -24.98 10.34 15.69
N VAL A 237 -24.33 11.50 15.61
CA VAL A 237 -24.31 12.32 14.39
C VAL A 237 -23.29 11.72 13.44
N LYS A 238 -23.64 11.58 12.17
CA LYS A 238 -22.73 11.13 11.10
C LYS A 238 -22.72 12.16 9.98
N PRO A 239 -21.81 13.15 10.02
CA PRO A 239 -21.75 14.20 9.02
C PRO A 239 -21.55 13.62 7.62
N SER A 240 -22.26 14.19 6.65
CA SER A 240 -22.15 13.78 5.26
C SER A 240 -20.85 14.29 4.63
N VAL A 241 -20.17 13.44 3.86
CA VAL A 241 -18.86 13.76 3.27
C VAL A 241 -18.87 13.56 1.76
N ILE A 242 -18.57 14.62 1.02
CA ILE A 242 -18.20 14.57 -0.40
C ILE A 242 -16.66 14.51 -0.54
N MET A 243 -16.18 13.73 -1.50
CA MET A 243 -14.75 13.62 -1.83
C MET A 243 -14.49 13.84 -3.31
N GLY A 244 -13.27 14.24 -3.66
CA GLY A 244 -12.85 14.47 -5.03
C GLY A 244 -13.13 15.90 -5.50
N PHE A 245 -12.84 16.13 -6.78
CA PHE A 245 -13.03 17.41 -7.45
C PHE A 245 -13.18 17.20 -8.96
N HIS A 246 -13.62 18.25 -9.65
CA HIS A 246 -13.76 18.25 -11.11
C HIS A 246 -12.42 18.54 -11.78
N GLN A 247 -11.99 17.63 -12.65
CA GLN A 247 -10.77 17.73 -13.43
C GLN A 247 -11.03 17.17 -14.83
N ASN A 248 -10.64 17.91 -15.87
CA ASN A 248 -10.73 17.47 -17.26
C ASN A 248 -12.15 16.99 -17.68
N GLY A 249 -13.19 17.70 -17.26
CA GLY A 249 -14.58 17.41 -17.63
C GLY A 249 -15.27 16.34 -16.78
N LYS A 250 -14.63 15.82 -15.73
CA LYS A 250 -15.17 14.76 -14.88
C LYS A 250 -14.85 15.03 -13.41
N TRP A 251 -15.76 14.67 -12.51
CA TRP A 251 -15.49 14.60 -11.08
C TRP A 251 -15.03 13.19 -10.72
N ASN A 252 -13.81 13.05 -10.20
CA ASN A 252 -13.26 11.74 -9.83
C ASN A 252 -13.50 11.45 -8.35
N VAL A 253 -14.45 10.56 -8.05
CA VAL A 253 -14.81 10.17 -6.67
C VAL A 253 -14.17 8.82 -6.30
N PRO A 254 -13.74 8.62 -5.04
CA PRO A 254 -13.47 7.29 -4.50
C PRO A 254 -14.73 6.41 -4.50
N GLY A 255 -14.60 5.12 -4.80
CA GLY A 255 -15.68 4.15 -4.64
C GLY A 255 -15.95 3.78 -3.19
N GLY A 256 -17.09 3.13 -2.92
CA GLY A 256 -17.51 2.73 -1.57
C GLY A 256 -16.62 1.65 -0.95
N ASN A 257 -15.97 0.82 -1.78
CA ASN A 257 -14.96 -0.15 -1.35
C ASN A 257 -13.53 0.42 -1.32
N SER A 258 -13.37 1.73 -1.45
CA SER A 258 -12.05 2.37 -1.37
C SER A 258 -11.59 2.56 0.07
N VAL A 259 -10.27 2.65 0.26
CA VAL A 259 -9.66 2.99 1.55
C VAL A 259 -10.13 4.36 2.05
N GLN A 260 -10.39 5.31 1.15
CA GLN A 260 -10.95 6.61 1.51
C GLN A 260 -12.36 6.49 2.10
N ALA A 261 -13.23 5.70 1.47
CA ALA A 261 -14.57 5.43 2.00
C ALA A 261 -14.50 4.69 3.35
N ALA A 262 -13.58 3.75 3.49
CA ALA A 262 -13.31 3.06 4.74
C ALA A 262 -12.90 4.03 5.86
N TYR A 263 -11.96 4.96 5.59
CA TYR A 263 -11.57 5.99 6.55
C TYR A 263 -12.74 6.87 6.99
N ILE A 264 -13.59 7.33 6.06
CA ILE A 264 -14.76 8.16 6.41
C ILE A 264 -15.75 7.38 7.29
N ARG A 265 -16.05 6.13 6.92
CA ARG A 265 -16.92 5.25 7.71
C ARG A 265 -16.36 5.06 9.11
N ASP A 266 -15.08 4.72 9.21
CA ASP A 266 -14.38 4.41 10.45
C ASP A 266 -14.19 5.67 11.32
N ALA A 267 -14.19 6.86 10.72
CA ALA A 267 -14.21 8.15 11.43
C ALA A 267 -15.61 8.57 11.91
N GLY A 268 -16.65 7.75 11.68
CA GLY A 268 -18.03 8.08 12.03
C GLY A 268 -18.70 9.06 11.07
N GLY A 269 -18.20 9.20 9.84
CA GLY A 269 -18.82 10.00 8.78
C GLY A 269 -19.76 9.19 7.88
N ALA A 270 -20.57 9.90 7.09
CA ALA A 270 -21.44 9.33 6.07
C ALA A 270 -20.91 9.67 4.67
N TYR A 271 -20.13 8.76 4.09
CA TYR A 271 -19.61 8.95 2.73
C TYR A 271 -20.73 8.85 1.69
N LEU A 272 -20.86 9.85 0.81
CA LEU A 272 -21.98 9.92 -0.12
C LEU A 272 -22.02 8.74 -1.11
N TRP A 273 -20.89 8.16 -1.51
CA TRP A 273 -20.84 7.00 -2.41
C TRP A 273 -20.48 5.68 -1.71
N ALA A 274 -20.86 5.53 -0.44
CA ALA A 274 -20.59 4.32 0.34
C ALA A 274 -21.16 3.02 -0.28
N ASP A 275 -22.27 3.11 -1.03
CA ASP A 275 -22.90 1.94 -1.66
C ASP A 275 -22.28 1.55 -3.02
N ASP A 276 -21.29 2.30 -3.53
CA ASP A 276 -20.61 1.96 -4.78
C ASP A 276 -19.58 0.83 -4.57
N GLY A 277 -19.64 -0.22 -5.39
CA GLY A 277 -18.78 -1.40 -5.25
C GLY A 277 -17.33 -1.25 -5.75
N THR A 278 -16.90 -0.06 -6.18
CA THR A 278 -15.56 0.16 -6.72
C THR A 278 -14.53 0.32 -5.60
N SER A 279 -13.40 -0.38 -5.69
CA SER A 279 -12.27 -0.23 -4.75
C SER A 279 -11.32 0.94 -5.06
N GLY A 280 -11.33 1.41 -6.32
CA GLY A 280 -10.59 2.59 -6.78
C GLY A 280 -11.46 3.84 -6.92
N ARG A 281 -11.04 4.77 -7.77
CA ARG A 281 -11.86 5.93 -8.17
C ARG A 281 -12.66 5.66 -9.43
N PHE A 282 -13.80 6.32 -9.58
CA PHE A 282 -14.59 6.33 -10.80
C PHE A 282 -15.05 7.76 -11.15
N PRO A 283 -15.19 8.07 -12.45
CA PRO A 283 -15.64 9.39 -12.86
C PRO A 283 -17.16 9.52 -12.84
N ILE A 284 -17.65 10.68 -12.40
CA ILE A 284 -19.04 11.14 -12.56
C ILE A 284 -19.07 12.53 -13.22
N SER A 285 -20.24 12.97 -13.66
CA SER A 285 -20.39 14.36 -14.14
C SER A 285 -20.36 15.34 -12.96
N PHE A 286 -20.05 16.60 -13.25
CA PHE A 286 -20.12 17.66 -12.25
C PHE A 286 -21.54 17.82 -11.70
N GLU A 287 -22.54 17.71 -12.57
CA GLU A 287 -23.95 17.83 -12.21
C GLU A 287 -24.37 16.73 -11.23
N THR A 288 -23.96 15.48 -11.45
CA THR A 288 -24.22 14.37 -10.52
C THR A 288 -23.52 14.58 -9.18
N ALA A 289 -22.30 15.14 -9.18
CA ALA A 289 -21.60 15.45 -7.95
C ALA A 289 -22.34 16.52 -7.13
N LEU A 290 -22.83 17.59 -7.77
CA LEU A 290 -23.61 18.64 -7.10
C LEU A 290 -24.99 18.17 -6.66
N GLU A 291 -25.71 17.42 -7.50
CA GLU A 291 -27.04 16.89 -7.16
C GLU A 291 -27.02 16.09 -5.86
N LYS A 292 -25.96 15.31 -5.64
CA LYS A 292 -25.81 14.48 -4.44
C LYS A 292 -25.06 15.16 -3.30
N GLY A 293 -24.14 16.08 -3.61
CA GLY A 293 -23.15 16.59 -2.67
C GLY A 293 -23.22 18.08 -2.35
N ALA A 294 -24.11 18.85 -2.98
CA ALA A 294 -24.26 20.27 -2.67
C ALA A 294 -24.57 20.51 -1.19
N GLU A 295 -25.36 19.64 -0.56
CA GLU A 295 -25.72 19.72 0.87
C GLU A 295 -24.78 18.96 1.81
N ALA A 296 -23.61 18.51 1.32
CA ALA A 296 -22.65 17.79 2.17
C ALA A 296 -22.13 18.68 3.31
N ASP A 297 -21.96 18.09 4.49
CA ASP A 297 -21.43 18.78 5.67
C ASP A 297 -19.94 19.09 5.55
N PHE A 298 -19.19 18.19 4.90
CA PHE A 298 -17.75 18.31 4.71
C PHE A 298 -17.33 17.95 3.30
N TRP A 299 -16.27 18.60 2.81
CA TRP A 299 -15.65 18.30 1.53
C TRP A 299 -14.15 18.01 1.71
N LEU A 300 -13.73 16.82 1.26
CA LEU A 300 -12.36 16.33 1.40
C LEU A 300 -11.73 15.88 0.06
N ASP A 301 -10.41 15.63 0.07
CA ASP A 301 -9.67 14.96 -1.01
C ASP A 301 -9.78 15.67 -2.37
N GLN A 302 -9.41 16.96 -2.37
CA GLN A 302 -9.35 17.80 -3.58
C GLN A 302 -7.96 17.77 -4.23
N SER A 303 -7.67 18.72 -5.12
CA SER A 303 -6.35 18.89 -5.72
C SER A 303 -5.29 19.13 -4.66
N LEU A 304 -4.14 18.44 -4.77
CA LEU A 304 -2.99 18.64 -3.88
C LEU A 304 -2.49 20.09 -3.89
N SER A 305 -2.71 20.82 -4.98
CA SER A 305 -2.29 22.22 -5.12
C SER A 305 -3.15 23.23 -4.37
N TRP A 306 -4.38 22.89 -3.97
CA TRP A 306 -5.30 23.84 -3.34
C TRP A 306 -4.96 24.01 -1.86
N ARG A 307 -4.66 25.24 -1.47
CA ARG A 307 -4.24 25.63 -0.11
C ARG A 307 -5.15 26.68 0.52
N SER A 308 -6.07 27.24 -0.25
CA SER A 308 -7.00 28.28 0.16
C SER A 308 -8.38 28.09 -0.50
N ALA A 309 -9.38 28.83 -0.04
CA ALA A 309 -10.67 28.89 -0.73
C ALA A 309 -10.61 29.63 -2.08
N GLU A 310 -9.65 30.55 -2.26
CA GLU A 310 -9.43 31.21 -3.54
C GLU A 310 -9.01 30.19 -4.62
N ASP A 311 -8.12 29.25 -4.27
CA ASP A 311 -7.72 28.17 -5.19
C ASP A 311 -8.91 27.35 -5.67
N ILE A 312 -9.88 27.11 -4.79
CA ILE A 312 -11.12 26.39 -5.10
C ILE A 312 -11.93 27.19 -6.14
N LEU A 313 -12.23 28.46 -5.86
CA LEU A 313 -13.07 29.28 -6.75
C LEU A 313 -12.39 29.60 -8.08
N ASN A 314 -11.06 29.74 -8.09
CA ASN A 314 -10.29 29.89 -9.32
C ASN A 314 -10.34 28.64 -10.19
N ALA A 315 -10.46 27.45 -9.59
CA ALA A 315 -10.66 26.22 -10.33
C ALA A 315 -12.08 26.11 -10.91
N ASP A 316 -13.11 26.43 -10.12
CA ASP A 316 -14.49 26.52 -10.59
C ASP A 316 -15.36 27.39 -9.65
N PRO A 317 -15.87 28.54 -10.10
CA PRO A 317 -16.72 29.41 -9.28
C PRO A 317 -18.00 28.73 -8.77
N ARG A 318 -18.46 27.67 -9.45
CA ARG A 318 -19.67 26.92 -9.06
C ARG A 318 -19.48 26.19 -7.72
N TYR A 319 -18.25 25.97 -7.26
CA TYR A 319 -17.98 25.39 -5.94
C TYR A 319 -18.49 26.22 -4.77
N ALA A 320 -18.73 27.52 -4.97
CA ALA A 320 -19.39 28.37 -3.96
C ALA A 320 -20.78 27.86 -3.57
N GLY A 321 -21.43 27.06 -4.42
CA GLY A 321 -22.75 26.47 -4.16
C GLY A 321 -22.73 25.20 -3.30
N ILE A 322 -21.56 24.73 -2.84
CA ILE A 322 -21.46 23.58 -1.96
C ILE A 322 -21.54 24.06 -0.50
N LYS A 323 -22.47 23.51 0.29
CA LYS A 323 -22.67 23.82 1.71
C LYS A 323 -21.37 23.74 2.52
N ALA A 324 -20.58 22.68 2.35
CA ALA A 324 -19.27 22.54 3.00
C ALA A 324 -18.30 23.70 2.70
N PHE A 325 -18.37 24.30 1.51
CA PHE A 325 -17.60 25.50 1.18
C PHE A 325 -18.14 26.73 1.93
N ALA A 326 -19.45 26.95 1.88
CA ALA A 326 -20.10 28.06 2.59
C ALA A 326 -19.91 28.00 4.12
N ASP A 327 -19.91 26.80 4.69
CA ASP A 327 -19.76 26.55 6.14
C ASP A 327 -18.29 26.54 6.62
N ASN A 328 -17.33 26.79 5.72
CA ASN A 328 -15.89 26.69 6.00
C ASN A 328 -15.49 25.30 6.54
N ARG A 329 -15.94 24.24 5.85
CA ARG A 329 -15.71 22.82 6.17
C ARG A 329 -15.06 22.05 5.03
N VAL A 330 -14.15 22.71 4.32
CA VAL A 330 -13.32 22.10 3.27
C VAL A 330 -11.95 21.78 3.85
N TYR A 331 -11.52 20.52 3.72
CA TYR A 331 -10.24 20.05 4.25
C TYR A 331 -9.45 19.28 3.21
N ASN A 332 -8.15 19.49 3.17
CA ASN A 332 -7.25 18.84 2.22
C ASN A 332 -6.07 18.19 2.94
N ASN A 333 -5.61 17.03 2.47
CA ASN A 333 -4.56 16.20 3.07
C ASN A 333 -3.14 16.65 2.68
N ASN A 334 -2.96 17.95 2.51
CA ASN A 334 -1.74 18.60 2.06
C ASN A 334 -1.19 19.55 3.13
N ARG A 335 -1.45 19.31 4.42
CA ARG A 335 -0.95 20.15 5.52
C ARG A 335 0.58 20.27 5.50
N LEU A 336 1.25 19.16 5.22
CA LEU A 336 2.71 19.08 5.19
C LEU A 336 3.17 18.68 3.79
N VAL A 337 3.47 19.69 2.99
CA VAL A 337 4.05 19.57 1.65
C VAL A 337 5.41 20.27 1.67
N ALA A 338 6.47 19.52 1.37
CA ALA A 338 7.82 20.04 1.30
C ALA A 338 8.03 20.94 0.07
N ASP A 339 9.14 21.70 0.04
CA ASP A 339 9.45 22.64 -1.04
C ASP A 339 9.61 21.97 -2.41
N ASN A 340 9.99 20.69 -2.43
CA ASN A 340 10.07 19.88 -3.65
C ASN A 340 8.71 19.35 -4.13
N GLY A 341 7.61 19.64 -3.41
CA GLY A 341 6.25 19.17 -3.71
C GLY A 341 5.88 17.83 -3.08
N ALA A 342 6.80 17.18 -2.36
CA ALA A 342 6.51 15.92 -1.68
C ALA A 342 5.47 16.12 -0.56
N ASN A 343 4.47 15.25 -0.53
CA ASN A 343 3.38 15.30 0.45
C ASN A 343 3.57 14.23 1.52
N LEU A 344 3.64 14.64 2.79
CA LEU A 344 3.84 13.70 3.90
C LEU A 344 2.70 12.69 4.00
N TYR A 345 1.45 13.10 3.76
CA TYR A 345 0.31 12.16 3.76
C TYR A 345 0.49 11.06 2.70
N SER A 346 0.93 11.42 1.50
CA SER A 346 1.14 10.47 0.41
C SER A 346 2.29 9.49 0.69
N GLU A 347 3.33 9.95 1.40
CA GLU A 347 4.46 9.10 1.78
C GLU A 347 4.14 8.22 3.00
N THR A 348 3.77 8.82 4.14
CA THR A 348 3.73 8.13 5.44
C THR A 348 2.33 7.78 5.91
N GLY A 349 1.26 8.27 5.28
CA GLY A 349 -0.11 7.98 5.69
C GLY A 349 -0.43 6.49 5.69
N ILE A 350 0.20 5.73 4.79
CA ILE A 350 0.02 4.27 4.67
C ILE A 350 0.48 3.49 5.92
N VAL A 351 1.54 3.94 6.60
CA VAL A 351 2.05 3.31 7.83
C VAL A 351 1.55 3.99 9.11
N ASN A 352 0.67 4.99 8.97
CA ASN A 352 0.06 5.73 10.07
C ASN A 352 -1.47 5.81 9.92
N PRO A 353 -2.18 4.69 9.64
CA PRO A 353 -3.62 4.75 9.42
C PRO A 353 -4.39 5.21 10.67
N ASP A 354 -3.84 4.94 11.86
CA ASP A 354 -4.33 5.41 13.15
C ASP A 354 -4.28 6.94 13.27
N ILE A 355 -3.21 7.57 12.81
CA ILE A 355 -3.09 9.05 12.82
C ILE A 355 -4.02 9.68 11.78
N VAL A 356 -4.10 9.10 10.57
CA VAL A 356 -5.04 9.56 9.54
C VAL A 356 -6.48 9.48 10.04
N LEU A 357 -6.83 8.38 10.72
CA LEU A 357 -8.15 8.22 11.32
C LEU A 357 -8.40 9.24 12.44
N ALA A 358 -7.43 9.48 13.32
CA ALA A 358 -7.55 10.48 14.38
C ALA A 358 -7.78 11.90 13.83
N ASP A 359 -7.07 12.29 12.77
CA ASP A 359 -7.29 13.55 12.06
C ASP A 359 -8.73 13.66 11.55
N LEU A 360 -9.24 12.60 10.90
CA LEU A 360 -10.59 12.60 10.35
C LEU A 360 -11.66 12.63 11.44
N ILE A 361 -11.48 11.90 12.54
CA ILE A 361 -12.37 11.98 13.70
C ILE A 361 -12.36 13.41 14.26
N ARG A 362 -11.18 14.03 14.41
CA ARG A 362 -11.05 15.41 14.88
C ARG A 362 -11.75 16.42 13.96
N ILE A 363 -11.72 16.20 12.66
CA ILE A 363 -12.35 17.07 11.66
C ILE A 363 -13.87 16.93 11.68
N LEU A 364 -14.36 15.68 11.66
CA LEU A 364 -15.79 15.39 11.56
C LEU A 364 -16.51 15.58 12.90
N HIS A 365 -15.82 15.32 14.02
CA HIS A 365 -16.33 15.33 15.39
C HIS A 365 -15.34 16.02 16.33
N PRO A 366 -15.27 17.36 16.31
CA PRO A 366 -14.28 18.14 17.05
C PRO A 366 -14.19 17.85 18.55
N GLU A 367 -15.31 17.46 19.17
CA GLU A 367 -15.44 17.13 20.57
C GLU A 367 -15.00 15.70 20.93
N ALA A 368 -14.86 14.80 19.96
CA ALA A 368 -14.51 13.40 20.21
C ALA A 368 -13.02 13.21 20.55
N LEU A 369 -12.14 14.07 20.00
CA LEU A 369 -10.69 14.05 20.23
C LEU A 369 -10.14 15.47 20.44
N PRO A 370 -10.56 16.21 21.49
CA PRO A 370 -10.29 17.64 21.62
C PRO A 370 -8.79 17.99 21.66
N ASP A 371 -7.97 17.08 22.20
CA ASP A 371 -6.52 17.23 22.39
C ASP A 371 -5.69 16.66 21.22
N HIS A 372 -6.33 16.14 20.17
CA HIS A 372 -5.61 15.64 18.98
C HIS A 372 -5.23 16.79 18.06
N ASP A 373 -3.92 16.94 17.83
CA ASP A 373 -3.37 17.86 16.84
C ASP A 373 -3.40 17.24 15.45
N ILE A 374 -4.06 17.91 14.51
CA ILE A 374 -4.19 17.44 13.13
C ILE A 374 -2.81 17.43 12.44
N VAL A 375 -2.44 16.28 11.86
CA VAL A 375 -1.11 16.03 11.27
C VAL A 375 -1.10 16.20 9.75
N TYR A 376 -2.06 15.59 9.04
CA TYR A 376 -2.07 15.48 7.59
C TYR A 376 -3.01 16.49 6.91
N TYR A 377 -4.06 16.93 7.59
CA TYR A 377 -5.12 17.74 7.00
C TYR A 377 -5.02 19.22 7.37
N ARG A 378 -5.27 20.11 6.40
CA ARG A 378 -5.50 21.54 6.65
C ARG A 378 -6.93 21.88 6.26
N ARG A 379 -7.52 22.86 6.95
CA ARG A 379 -8.72 23.53 6.47
C ARG A 379 -8.33 24.50 5.36
N LEU A 380 -9.15 24.59 4.32
CA LEU A 380 -9.01 25.59 3.26
C LEU A 380 -9.94 26.75 3.64
N ASP A 381 -9.42 27.73 4.38
CA ASP A 381 -10.25 28.78 5.00
C ASP A 381 -11.03 29.59 3.94
N THR A 382 -12.36 29.59 4.07
CA THR A 382 -13.29 30.29 3.17
C THR A 382 -13.74 31.66 3.69
N HIS A 383 -13.47 31.95 4.96
CA HIS A 383 -13.85 33.21 5.62
C HIS A 383 -12.93 34.39 5.28
N GLU A 384 -11.83 34.17 4.55
CA GLU A 384 -10.88 35.22 4.14
C GLU A 384 -11.17 35.78 2.73
N LEU A 385 -12.28 35.35 2.10
CA LEU A 385 -12.69 35.86 0.80
C LEU A 385 -13.46 37.19 0.96
N PRO A 386 -13.16 38.22 0.14
CA PRO A 386 -13.77 39.55 0.23
C PRO A 386 -15.26 39.59 -0.15
#